data_AF-A0A4Q0NZC3-F1
#
_entry.id   AF-A0A4Q0NZC3-F1
#
_cell.length_a   1.000
_cell.length_b   1.000
_cell.length_c   1.000
_cell.angle_alpha   90.00
_cell.angle_beta   90.00
_cell.angle_gamma   90.00
#
_symmetry.space_group_name_H-M   'P 1'
#
loop_
_entity.id
_entity.type
_entity.pdbx_description
1 polymer ?
#
loop_
_entity_poly.entity_id
_entity_poly.type
_entity_poly.pdbx_seq_one_letter_code
_entity_poly.pdbx_strand_id
1 'polypeptide(L)' 'MIKLSNTVKITGLISICLWIIGSIILFNEKNGRATMVLTAVIIIAGLYAQIIKERKVNSEH' A
#
# COMPACT_ATOMS: atom_id res chain seq x y z
N MET A 1 18.39 13.23 0.32
CA MET A 1 17.55 12.02 0.13
C MET A 1 16.75 11.80 1.40
N ILE A 2 15.42 11.94 1.34
CA ILE A 2 14.55 11.71 2.50
C ILE A 2 14.66 10.22 2.88
N LYS A 3 15.17 9.92 4.08
CA LYS A 3 15.14 8.57 4.63
C LYS A 3 13.69 8.22 4.94
N LEU A 4 13.06 7.46 4.05
CA LEU A 4 11.80 6.79 4.36
C LEU A 4 12.05 5.84 5.52
N SER A 5 11.16 5.82 6.51
CA SER A 5 11.33 4.91 7.64
C SER A 5 11.29 3.47 7.14
N ASN A 6 12.07 2.61 7.80
CA ASN A 6 12.00 1.17 7.57
C ASN A 6 10.57 0.65 7.81
N THR A 7 9.80 1.29 8.69
CA THR A 7 8.39 0.97 8.93
C THR A 7 7.55 1.09 7.66
N VAL A 8 7.58 2.23 6.95
CA VAL A 8 6.79 2.42 5.72
C VAL A 8 7.23 1.45 4.60
N LYS A 9 8.53 1.15 4.52
CA LYS A 9 9.04 0.14 3.58
C LYS A 9 8.49 -1.25 3.88
N ILE A 10 8.48 -1.65 5.15
CA ILE A 10 7.95 -2.96 5.60
C ILE A 10 6.44 -3.02 5.37
N THR A 11 5.70 -1.97 5.74
CA THR A 11 4.25 -1.90 5.52
C THR A 11 3.91 -2.00 4.03
N GLY A 12 4.64 -1.29 3.17
CA GLY A 12 4.47 -1.40 1.71
C GLY A 12 4.70 -2.82 1.19
N LEU A 13 5.76 -3.49 1.66
CA LEU A 13 6.04 -4.86 1.27
C LEU A 13 4.93 -5.83 1.71
N ILE A 14 4.48 -5.74 2.96
CA ILE A 14 3.41 -6.60 3.50
C ILE A 14 2.09 -6.36 2.76
N SER A 15 1.74 -5.10 2.49
CA SER A 15 0.52 -4.76 1.76
C SER A 15 0.51 -5.33 0.34
N ILE A 16 1.64 -5.29 -0.36
CA ILE A 16 1.76 -5.89 -1.70
C ILE A 16 1.63 -7.42 -1.63
N CYS A 17 2.27 -8.07 -0.66
CA CYS A 17 2.15 -9.52 -0.48
C CYS A 17 0.70 -9.94 -0.20
N LEU A 18 -0.01 -9.23 0.69
CA LEU A 18 -1.42 -9.48 0.98
C LEU A 18 -2.31 -9.26 -0.24
N TRP A 19 -2.02 -8.22 -1.03
CA TRP A 19 -2.77 -7.94 -2.25
C TRP A 19 -2.61 -9.03 -3.31
N ILE A 20 -1.41 -9.58 -3.47
CA ILE A 20 -1.14 -10.71 -4.38
C ILE A 20 -1.94 -11.95 -3.94
N ILE A 21 -1.90 -12.29 -2.64
CA ILE A 21 -2.63 -13.44 -2.10
C ILE A 21 -4.15 -13.25 -2.29
N GLY A 22 -4.67 -12.07 -1.94
CA GLY A 22 -6.08 -11.73 -2.13
C GLY A 22 -6.50 -11.76 -3.60
N SER A 23 -5.63 -11.33 -4.51
CA SER A 23 -5.89 -11.39 -5.95
C SER A 23 -6.01 -12.82 -6.48
N ILE A 24 -5.16 -13.74 -5.98
CA ILE A 24 -5.24 -15.16 -6.36
C ILE A 24 -6.57 -15.77 -5.90
N ILE A 25 -7.01 -15.46 -4.68
CA ILE A 25 -8.29 -15.94 -4.13
C ILE A 25 -9.47 -15.40 -4.95
N LEU A 26 -9.43 -14.12 -5.29
CA LEU A 26 -10.51 -13.43 -6.00
C LEU A 26 -10.51 -13.66 -7.52
N PHE A 27 -9.52 -14.35 -8.09
CA PHE A 27 -9.35 -14.45 -9.53
C PHE A 27 -10.56 -15.07 -10.26
N ASN A 28 -11.22 -16.04 -9.64
CA ASN A 28 -12.40 -16.73 -10.19
C ASN A 28 -13.74 -16.10 -9.78
N GLU A 29 -13.74 -15.02 -9.00
CA GLU A 29 -14.98 -14.33 -8.64
C GLU A 29 -15.46 -13.39 -9.75
N LYS A 30 -16.79 -13.35 -9.94
CA LYS A 30 -17.46 -12.48 -10.93
C LYS A 30 -17.08 -11.00 -10.78
N ASN A 31 -16.86 -10.55 -9.55
CA ASN A 31 -16.45 -9.18 -9.21
C ASN A 31 -14.97 -9.06 -8.80
N GLY A 32 -14.21 -10.15 -8.84
CA GLY A 32 -12.84 -10.18 -8.31
C GLY A 32 -11.92 -9.17 -8.97
N ARG A 33 -12.06 -8.94 -10.28
CA ARG A 33 -11.29 -7.92 -11.01
C ARG A 33 -11.52 -6.50 -10.50
N ALA A 34 -12.77 -6.15 -10.21
CA ALA A 34 -13.10 -4.83 -9.66
C ALA A 34 -12.55 -4.67 -8.25
N THR A 35 -12.70 -5.69 -7.41
CA THR A 35 -12.16 -5.69 -6.04
C THR A 35 -10.64 -5.59 -6.03
N MET A 36 -9.94 -6.32 -6.91
CA MET A 36 -8.47 -6.26 -7.04
C MET A 36 -7.98 -4.84 -7.36
N VAL A 37 -8.60 -4.17 -8.33
CA VAL A 37 -8.25 -2.80 -8.73
C VAL A 37 -8.57 -1.81 -7.60
N LEU A 38 -9.73 -1.92 -6.97
CA LEU A 38 -10.13 -1.04 -5.87
C LEU A 38 -9.15 -1.16 -4.69
N THR A 39 -8.77 -2.39 -4.35
CA THR A 39 -7.84 -2.67 -3.26
C THR A 39 -6.45 -2.11 -3.56
N ALA A 40 -6.00 -2.20 -4.82
CA ALA A 40 -4.73 -1.62 -5.25
C ALA A 40 -4.70 -0.09 -5.05
N VAL A 41 -5.77 0.60 -5.43
CA VAL A 41 -5.91 2.05 -5.26
C VAL A 41 -5.84 2.43 -3.77
N ILE A 42 -6.52 1.68 -2.90
CA ILE A 42 -6.51 1.91 -1.45
C ILE A 42 -5.10 1.75 -0.88
N ILE A 43 -4.37 0.69 -1.27
CA ILE A 43 -2.99 0.46 -0.81
C ILE A 43 -2.08 1.61 -1.23
N ILE A 44 -2.15 2.04 -2.49
CA ILE A 44 -1.32 3.14 -3.00
C ILE A 44 -1.65 4.44 -2.26
N ALA A 45 -2.93 4.77 -2.08
CA ALA A 45 -3.36 5.97 -1.36
C ALA A 45 -2.91 5.95 0.11
N GLY A 46 -3.04 4.80 0.78
CA GLY A 46 -2.62 4.61 2.16
C GLY A 46 -1.11 4.74 2.35
N LEU A 47 -0.32 4.18 1.43
CA LEU A 47 1.15 4.33 1.44
C LEU A 47 1.56 5.77 1.14
N TYR A 48 0.92 6.42 0.17
CA TYR A 48 1.19 7.82 -0.17
C TYR A 48 0.93 8.75 1.02
N ALA A 49 -0.20 8.58 1.71
CA ALA A 49 -0.52 9.35 2.92
C ALA A 49 0.52 9.15 4.03
N GLN A 50 0.99 7.91 4.24
CA GLN A 50 2.05 7.61 5.21
C GLN A 50 3.38 8.26 4.82
N ILE A 51 3.76 8.21 3.54
CA ILE A 51 4.98 8.85 3.02
C ILE A 51 4.92 10.37 3.22
N ILE A 52 3.78 11.02 2.93
CA ILE A 52 3.60 12.46 3.16
C ILE A 52 3.70 12.78 4.64
N LYS A 53 3.04 11.99 5.49
CA LYS A 53 3.06 12.20 6.95
C LYS A 53 4.49 12.10 7.48
N GLU A 54 5.25 11.10 7.07
CA GLU A 54 6.66 10.99 7.44
C GLU A 54 7.51 12.14 6.91
N ARG A 55 7.29 12.57 5.66
CA ARG A 55 8.00 13.73 5.10
C ARG A 55 7.76 15.01 5.89
N LYS A 56 6.53 15.26 6.34
CA LYS A 56 6.20 16.42 7.17
C LYS A 56 6.92 16.35 8.52
N VAL A 57 6.83 15.21 9.20
CA VAL A 57 7.48 15.01 10.52
C VAL A 57 9.01 15.16 10.42
N ASN A 58 9.65 14.64 9.36
CA ASN A 58 11.09 14.78 9.15
C ASN A 58 11.54 16.16 8.62
N SER A 59 10.61 17.03 8.21
CA SER A 59 10.93 18.39 7.74
C SER A 59 10.78 19.44 8.84
N GLU A 60 10.11 19.09 9.94
CA GLU A 60 9.92 19.94 11.12
C GLU A 60 11.01 19.72 12.19
N HIS A 61 12.01 18.88 11.90
CA HIS A 61 13.17 18.59 12.74
C HIS A 61 14.46 18.89 11.98
#